data_AF-A0A1V2GXA4-F1
#
_entry.id   AF-A0A1V2GXA4-F1
#
_cell.length_a   1.000
_cell.length_b   1.000
_cell.length_c   1.000
_cell.angle_alpha   90.00
_cell.angle_beta   90.00
_cell.angle_gamma   90.00
#
_symmetry.space_group_name_H-M   'P 1'
#
loop_
_entity.id
_entity.type
_entity.pdbx_description
1 polymer ?
#
loop_
_entity_poly.entity_id
_entity_poly.type
_entity_poly.pdbx_seq_one_letter_code
_entity_poly.pdbx_strand_id
1 'polypeptide(L)' 'MSERPCIKVCDFEDDTGWCFGCGMTKAERKAWKHVPGYRPAILSNLPARLQALAEEGHRTGEDAKRKKK' A
#
# COMPACT_ATOMS: atom_id res chain seq x y z
N MET A 1 10.28 15.33 -7.56
CA MET A 1 9.36 14.48 -8.36
C MET A 1 9.13 13.16 -7.63
N SER A 2 7.86 12.75 -7.55
CA SER A 2 7.33 11.36 -7.40
C SER A 2 8.01 10.37 -6.44
N GLU A 3 8.03 10.66 -5.14
CA GLU A 3 8.51 9.74 -4.10
C GLU A 3 7.41 8.86 -3.48
N ARG A 4 6.16 8.96 -3.94
CA ARG A 4 5.07 8.09 -3.48
C ARG A 4 5.06 6.83 -4.34
N PRO A 5 5.27 5.62 -3.78
CA PRO A 5 5.22 4.34 -4.52
C PRO A 5 3.78 3.93 -4.89
N CYS A 6 2.90 4.92 -5.10
CA CYS A 6 1.50 4.69 -5.40
C CYS A 6 1.31 4.52 -6.90
N ILE A 7 0.91 3.31 -7.31
CA ILE A 7 0.62 2.96 -8.71
C ILE A 7 -0.74 3.48 -9.21
N LYS A 8 -1.30 4.52 -8.58
CA LYS A 8 -2.66 5.06 -8.81
C LYS A 8 -3.80 4.04 -8.59
N VAL A 9 -3.52 2.92 -7.95
CA VAL A 9 -4.53 1.97 -7.45
C VAL A 9 -4.74 2.24 -5.97
N CYS A 10 -5.98 2.57 -5.59
CA CYS A 10 -6.38 2.75 -4.20
C CYS A 10 -7.42 1.69 -3.87
N ASP A 11 -6.94 0.48 -3.61
CA ASP A 11 -7.78 -0.60 -3.15
C ASP A 11 -7.24 -1.09 -1.82
N PHE A 12 -8.09 -1.15 -0.80
CA PHE A 12 -7.70 -1.43 0.57
C PHE A 12 -8.38 -2.70 1.04
N GLU A 13 -7.64 -3.51 1.80
CA GLU A 13 -8.22 -4.60 2.57
C GLU A 13 -9.17 -4.00 3.63
N ASP A 14 -10.37 -4.57 3.79
CA ASP A 14 -11.36 -4.08 4.74
C ASP A 14 -10.97 -4.41 6.19
N ASP A 15 -10.18 -5.47 6.42
CA ASP A 15 -9.78 -5.90 7.76
C ASP A 15 -8.52 -5.18 8.26
N THR A 16 -7.46 -5.18 7.45
CA THR A 16 -6.16 -4.58 7.82
C THR A 16 -6.00 -3.12 7.42
N GLY A 17 -6.84 -2.63 6.48
CA GLY A 17 -6.72 -1.29 5.92
C GLY A 17 -5.47 -1.09 5.05
N TRP A 18 -4.80 -2.17 4.63
CA TRP A 18 -3.62 -2.13 3.77
C TRP A 18 -4.00 -1.96 2.30
N CYS A 19 -3.28 -1.11 1.57
CA CYS A 19 -3.56 -0.92 0.16
C CYS A 19 -2.93 -2.02 -0.69
N PHE A 20 -3.72 -2.81 -1.41
CA PHE A 20 -3.21 -3.84 -2.33
C PHE A 20 -2.23 -3.30 -3.36
N GLY A 21 -2.45 -2.08 -3.85
CA GLY A 21 -1.57 -1.47 -4.86
C GLY A 21 -0.19 -1.03 -4.35
N CYS A 22 -0.08 -0.57 -3.11
CA CYS A 22 1.16 0.06 -2.62
C CYS A 22 1.55 -0.30 -1.19
N GLY A 23 0.80 -1.14 -0.49
CA GLY A 23 1.04 -1.58 0.90
C GLY A 23 0.80 -0.49 1.96
N MET A 24 0.47 0.75 1.57
CA MET A 24 0.24 1.86 2.49
C MET A 24 -1.18 1.87 3.03
N THR A 25 -1.31 2.08 4.35
CA THR A 25 -2.61 2.37 4.97
C THR A 25 -3.13 3.75 4.60
N LYS A 26 -4.42 3.96 4.85
CA LYS A 26 -5.07 5.28 4.70
C LYS A 26 -4.43 6.32 5.63
N ALA A 27 -4.05 5.92 6.84
CA ALA A 27 -3.38 6.76 7.83
C ALA A 27 -1.98 7.19 7.36
N GLU A 28 -1.16 6.26 6.86
CA GLU A 28 0.17 6.57 6.32
C GLU A 28 0.10 7.48 5.10
N ARG A 29 -0.91 7.28 4.25
CA ARG A 29 -1.14 8.12 3.08
C ARG A 29 -1.47 9.56 3.45
N LYS A 30 -2.19 9.77 4.56
CA LYS A 30 -2.48 11.09 5.13
C LYS A 30 -1.21 11.67 5.79
N ALA A 31 -0.52 10.86 6.59
CA ALA A 31 0.72 11.24 7.26
C ALA A 31 1.88 11.53 6.30
N TRP A 32 1.89 10.97 5.08
CA TRP A 32 2.96 11.17 4.09
C TRP A 32 3.24 12.65 3.77
N LYS A 33 2.18 13.47 3.80
CA LYS A 33 2.30 14.93 3.63
C LYS A 33 2.81 15.65 4.87
N HIS A 34 2.57 15.10 6.06
CA HIS A 34 2.89 15.73 7.34
C HIS A 34 4.21 15.26 7.93
N VAL A 35 4.69 14.05 7.58
CA VAL A 35 5.81 13.39 8.24
C VAL A 35 6.80 12.84 7.21
N PRO A 36 7.66 13.69 6.61
CA PRO A 36 8.63 13.25 5.61
C PRO A 36 9.70 12.29 6.16
N GLY A 37 10.05 12.40 7.44
CA GLY A 37 11.04 11.53 8.07
C GLY A 37 10.61 10.07 8.22
N TYR A 38 9.30 9.78 8.17
CA TYR A 38 8.77 8.43 8.31
C TYR A 38 8.61 7.68 6.97
N ARG A 39 8.84 8.37 5.85
CA ARG A 39 8.80 7.80 4.49
C ARG A 39 9.69 6.56 4.31
N PRO A 40 10.98 6.54 4.70
CA PRO A 40 11.83 5.36 4.54
C PRO A 40 11.36 4.17 5.39
N ALA A 41 10.84 4.45 6.61
CA ALA A 41 10.27 3.41 7.47
C ALA A 41 9.03 2.78 6.82
N ILE A 42 8.12 3.61 6.29
CA ILE A 42 6.96 3.12 5.53
C ILE A 42 7.43 2.27 4.35
N LEU A 43 8.33 2.79 3.51
CA LEU A 43 8.85 2.13 2.32
C LEU A 43 9.44 0.75 2.62
N SER A 44 10.17 0.62 3.73
CA SER A 44 10.76 -0.65 4.16
C SER A 44 9.69 -1.66 4.65
N ASN A 45 8.54 -1.19 5.13
CA ASN A 45 7.43 -2.03 5.58
C ASN A 45 6.46 -2.42 4.44
N LEU A 46 6.40 -1.65 3.35
CA LEU A 46 5.52 -1.94 2.20
C LEU A 46 5.72 -3.35 1.63
N PRO A 47 6.94 -3.82 1.28
CA PRO A 47 7.11 -5.14 0.69
C PRO A 47 6.66 -6.25 1.65
N ALA A 48 6.93 -6.13 2.95
CA ALA A 48 6.48 -7.09 3.95
C ALA A 48 4.95 -7.17 4.02
N ARG A 49 4.26 -6.02 3.98
CA ARG A 49 2.78 -5.98 3.95
C ARG A 49 2.20 -6.55 2.66
N LEU A 50 2.81 -6.26 1.52
CA LEU A 50 2.38 -6.84 0.25
C LEU A 50 2.58 -8.35 0.25
N GLN A 51 3.67 -8.85 0.84
CA GLN A 51 3.88 -10.28 0.98
C GLN A 51 2.82 -10.92 1.89
N ALA A 52 2.53 -10.32 3.05
CA ALA A 52 1.47 -10.81 3.93
C ALA A 52 0.11 -10.89 3.22
N LEU A 53 -0.28 -9.84 2.48
CA LEU A 53 -1.50 -9.86 1.66
C LEU A 53 -1.47 -10.95 0.59
N ALA A 54 -0.34 -11.18 -0.06
CA ALA A 54 -0.18 -12.24 -1.04
C ALA A 54 -0.29 -13.64 -0.40
N GLU A 55 0.24 -13.82 0.82
CA GLU A 55 0.12 -15.05 1.61
C GLU A 55 -1.32 -15.30 2.08
N GLU A 56 -2.06 -14.25 2.39
CA GLU A 56 -3.50 -14.30 2.68
C GLU A 56 -4.35 -14.58 1.42
N GLY A 57 -3.74 -14.60 0.22
CA GLY A 57 -4.40 -14.88 -1.05
C GLY A 57 -4.99 -13.65 -1.74
N HIS A 58 -4.64 -12.45 -1.27
CA HIS A 58 -5.02 -11.20 -1.91
C HIS A 58 -4.06 -10.82 -3.04
N ARG A 59 -4.60 -10.17 -4.06
CA ARG A 59 -3.80 -9.70 -5.20
C ARG A 59 -3.09 -8.40 -4.85
N THR A 60 -1.79 -8.36 -4.97
CA THR A 60 -0.97 -7.18 -4.65
C THR A 60 -0.27 -6.58 -5.86
N GLY A 61 0.06 -5.28 -5.81
CA GLY A 61 0.80 -4.58 -6.87
C GLY A 61 -0.04 -4.30 -8.11
N GLU A 62 0.51 -4.53 -9.31
CA GLU A 62 -0.24 -4.36 -10.57
C GLU A 62 -1.44 -5.30 -10.70
N ASP A 63 -1.40 -6.46 -10.04
CA ASP A 63 -2.50 -7.43 -10.08
C ASP A 63 -3.74 -6.93 -9.30
N ALA A 64 -3.54 -6.03 -8.33
CA ALA A 64 -4.62 -5.32 -7.62
C ALA A 64 -5.42 -4.39 -8.53
N LYS A 65 -4.87 -3.99 -9.67
CA LYS A 65 -5.55 -3.12 -10.65
C LYS A 65 -6.76 -3.81 -11.28
N ARG A 66 -6.81 -5.15 -11.22
CA ARG A 66 -7.87 -5.98 -11.77
C ARG A 66 -8.92 -6.27 -10.71
N LYS A 67 -9.66 -5.24 -10.28
CA LYS A 67 -10.87 -5.44 -9.46
C LYS A 67 -11.77 -6.45 -10.16
N LYS A 68 -12.15 -7.50 -9.42
CA LYS A 68 -13.31 -8.33 -9.75
C LYS A 68 -14.53 -7.39 -9.85
N LYS A 69 -15.21 -7.48 -10.98
CA LYS A 69 -16.52 -6.91 -11.27
C LYS A 69 -17.56 -7.44 -10.28
#